data_AF-A0A1A6AKY4-F1
#
_entry.id   AF-A0A1A6AKY4-F1
#
_cell.length_a   1.000
_cell.length_b   1.000
_cell.length_c   1.000
_cell.angle_alpha   90.00
_cell.angle_beta   90.00
_cell.angle_gamma   90.00
#
_symmetry.space_group_name_H-M   'P 1'
#
loop_
_entity.id
_entity.type
_entity.pdbx_description
1 polymer ?
#
loop_
_entity_poly.entity_id
_entity_poly.type
_entity_poly.pdbx_seq_one_letter_code
_entity_poly.pdbx_strand_id
1 'polypeptide(L)'
;MNDDYILRIIESIGEFAGKVLFNKQSKEFKNIDVQSMTIQDVLPILLKKLVFQGKYNEAENLLFEELEKNPSNDLIKIGKDFYNILLLKSDEDLTKANFSREEIFQGLNDMKKFTCELIQVTNNSHLE
;
A
#
# COMPACT_ATOMS: atom_id res chain seq x y z
N MET A 1 -10.60 -14.70 7.79
CA MET A 1 -9.34 -14.57 7.01
C MET A 1 -8.67 -13.21 7.19
N ASN A 2 -9.36 -12.14 7.60
CA ASN A 2 -8.76 -10.80 7.73
C ASN A 2 -7.82 -10.64 8.94
N ASP A 3 -8.20 -11.14 10.12
CA ASP A 3 -7.49 -10.83 11.36
C ASP A 3 -6.05 -11.38 11.39
N ASP A 4 -5.85 -12.64 10.99
CA ASP A 4 -4.52 -13.27 10.92
C ASP A 4 -3.59 -12.59 9.92
N TYR A 5 -4.13 -12.07 8.80
CA TYR A 5 -3.32 -11.38 7.80
C TYR A 5 -2.89 -9.99 8.29
N ILE A 6 -3.82 -9.24 8.88
CA ILE A 6 -3.56 -7.92 9.48
C ILE A 6 -2.58 -8.04 10.64
N LEU A 7 -2.69 -9.07 11.48
CA LEU A 7 -1.76 -9.32 12.57
C LEU A 7 -0.33 -9.56 12.07
N ARG A 8 -0.15 -10.39 11.03
CA ARG A 8 1.18 -10.60 10.40
C ARG A 8 1.77 -9.30 9.82
N ILE A 9 0.94 -8.43 9.25
CA ILE A 9 1.38 -7.12 8.76
C ILE A 9 1.88 -6.26 9.93
N ILE A 10 1.13 -6.22 11.02
CA ILE A 10 1.47 -5.42 12.20
C ILE A 10 2.76 -5.92 12.86
N GLU A 11 2.94 -7.23 12.99
CA GLU A 11 4.20 -7.83 13.47
C GLU A 11 5.37 -7.41 12.58
N SER A 12 5.21 -7.50 11.25
CA SER A 12 6.24 -7.10 10.28
C SER A 12 6.59 -5.60 10.37
N ILE A 13 5.61 -4.73 10.64
CA ILE A 13 5.82 -3.30 10.88
C ILE A 13 6.57 -3.08 12.19
N GLY A 14 6.18 -3.77 13.26
CA GLY A 14 6.83 -3.70 14.58
C GLY A 14 8.30 -4.12 14.53
N GLU A 15 8.61 -5.23 13.86
CA GLU A 15 9.99 -5.69 13.66
C GLU A 15 10.84 -4.67 12.88
N PHE A 16 10.25 -4.06 11.85
CA PHE A 16 10.93 -3.05 11.05
C PHE A 16 11.16 -1.77 11.83
N ALA A 17 10.15 -1.27 12.54
CA ALA A 17 10.27 -0.12 13.43
C ALA A 17 11.30 -0.36 14.52
N GLY A 18 11.32 -1.57 15.10
CA GLY A 18 12.38 -2.05 15.99
C GLY A 18 13.74 -1.89 15.34
N LYS A 19 14.00 -2.53 14.19
CA LYS A 19 15.31 -2.46 13.49
C LYS A 19 15.76 -1.03 13.15
N VAL A 20 14.84 -0.13 12.80
CA VAL A 20 15.15 1.27 12.47
C VAL A 20 15.39 2.12 13.74
N LEU A 21 14.64 1.89 14.82
CA LEU A 21 14.66 2.69 16.03
C LEU A 21 15.56 2.14 17.14
N PHE A 22 15.97 0.86 17.11
CA PHE A 22 16.74 0.22 18.19
C PHE A 22 18.18 0.76 18.37
N ASN A 23 18.58 1.79 17.62
CA ASN A 23 19.79 2.56 17.91
C ASN A 23 19.54 3.81 18.78
N LYS A 24 18.29 4.09 19.21
CA LYS A 24 18.00 5.16 20.17
C LYS A 24 16.71 4.88 20.97
N GLN A 25 16.91 4.77 22.28
CA GLN A 25 15.94 4.55 23.37
C GLN A 25 14.46 4.84 23.05
N SER A 26 13.68 3.80 23.33
CA SER A 26 12.21 3.67 23.40
C SER A 26 11.44 4.96 23.69
N LYS A 27 10.66 5.41 22.72
CA LYS A 27 9.48 6.24 22.97
C LYS A 27 8.25 5.34 23.05
N GLU A 28 7.42 5.59 24.05
CA GLU A 28 6.14 4.91 24.26
C GLU A 28 5.33 4.88 22.97
N PHE A 29 5.13 3.67 22.43
CA PHE A 29 4.17 3.44 21.37
C PHE A 29 2.78 3.63 21.98
N LYS A 30 1.98 4.56 21.44
CA LYS A 30 0.56 4.68 21.80
C LYS A 30 -0.10 3.31 21.63
N ASN A 31 -0.99 2.93 22.55
CA ASN A 31 -1.77 1.70 22.44
C ASN A 31 -2.57 1.74 21.13
N ILE A 32 -2.11 0.98 20.13
CA ILE A 32 -2.83 0.75 18.88
C ILE A 32 -3.80 -0.38 19.18
N ASP A 33 -5.09 -0.14 19.01
CA ASP A 33 -6.09 -1.22 19.04
C ASP A 33 -6.00 -1.99 17.72
N VAL A 34 -5.18 -3.03 17.74
CA VAL A 34 -4.90 -3.89 16.59
C VAL A 34 -6.15 -4.66 16.14
N GLN A 35 -7.07 -4.95 17.06
CA GLN A 35 -8.24 -5.78 16.77
C GLN A 35 -9.31 -5.06 15.95
N SER A 36 -9.28 -3.72 15.90
CA SER A 36 -10.22 -2.92 15.12
C SER A 36 -9.67 -2.45 13.76
N MET A 37 -8.43 -2.81 13.40
CA MET A 37 -7.81 -2.33 12.17
C MET A 37 -8.35 -3.04 10.94
N THR A 38 -8.51 -2.29 9.86
CA THR A 38 -8.87 -2.79 8.54
C THR A 38 -7.65 -2.87 7.63
N ILE A 39 -7.77 -3.54 6.48
CA ILE A 39 -6.69 -3.59 5.49
C ILE A 39 -6.36 -2.19 4.96
N GLN A 40 -7.35 -1.30 4.85
CA GLN A 40 -7.20 0.09 4.44
C GLN A 40 -6.37 0.91 5.45
N ASP A 41 -6.38 0.53 6.73
CA ASP A 41 -5.58 1.19 7.76
C ASP A 41 -4.11 0.77 7.72
N VAL A 42 -3.84 -0.51 7.45
CA VAL A 42 -2.48 -1.08 7.53
C VAL A 42 -1.72 -1.04 6.20
N LEU A 43 -2.44 -1.14 5.07
CA LEU A 43 -1.85 -1.15 3.73
C LEU A 43 -0.98 0.10 3.46
N PRO A 44 -1.42 1.34 3.75
CA PRO A 44 -0.60 2.53 3.53
C PRO A 44 0.71 2.51 4.31
N ILE A 45 0.71 1.92 5.52
CA ILE A 45 1.89 1.80 6.37
C ILE A 45 2.87 0.79 5.75
N LEU A 46 2.34 -0.34 5.26
CA LEU A 46 3.14 -1.38 4.62
C LEU A 46 3.78 -0.89 3.31
N LEU A 47 3.01 -0.19 2.46
CA LEU A 47 3.54 0.39 1.22
C LEU A 47 4.67 1.40 1.53
N LYS A 48 4.48 2.29 2.52
CA LYS A 48 5.54 3.22 2.95
C LYS A 48 6.79 2.52 3.47
N LYS A 49 6.62 1.43 4.23
CA LYS A 49 7.74 0.59 4.69
C LYS A 49 8.52 0.03 3.49
N LEU A 50 7.84 -0.58 2.52
CA LEU A 50 8.48 -1.17 1.35
C LEU A 50 9.17 -0.11 0.48
N VAL A 51 8.56 1.07 0.32
CA VAL A 51 9.19 2.22 -0.34
C VAL A 51 10.46 2.65 0.40
N PHE A 52 10.43 2.72 1.73
CA PHE A 52 11.64 3.05 2.50
C PHE A 52 12.75 2.01 2.31
N GLN A 53 12.39 0.74 2.12
CA GLN A 53 13.32 -0.35 1.88
C GLN A 53 13.81 -0.45 0.43
N GLY A 54 13.33 0.41 -0.49
CA GLY A 54 13.65 0.33 -1.92
C GLY A 54 13.00 -0.86 -2.63
N LYS A 55 11.94 -1.44 -2.05
CA LYS A 55 11.23 -2.62 -2.56
C LYS A 55 9.97 -2.21 -3.32
N TYR A 56 10.12 -1.42 -4.39
CA TYR A 56 8.98 -0.81 -5.10
C TYR A 56 8.11 -1.84 -5.82
N ASN A 57 8.72 -2.83 -6.49
CA ASN A 57 8.00 -3.94 -7.12
C ASN A 57 7.16 -4.75 -6.12
N GLU A 58 7.71 -5.05 -4.93
CA GLU A 58 6.95 -5.76 -3.88
C GLU A 58 5.77 -4.93 -3.39
N ALA A 59 5.92 -3.61 -3.29
CA ALA A 59 4.85 -2.70 -2.89
C ALA A 59 3.75 -2.64 -3.95
N GLU A 60 4.11 -2.55 -5.23
CA GLU A 60 3.17 -2.55 -6.35
C GLU A 60 2.37 -3.85 -6.43
N ASN A 61 3.06 -5.00 -6.37
CA ASN A 61 2.41 -6.31 -6.38
C ASN A 61 1.36 -6.42 -5.26
N LEU A 62 1.73 -6.01 -4.04
CA LEU A 62 0.83 -6.08 -2.90
C LEU A 62 -0.38 -5.13 -3.05
N LEU A 63 -0.17 -3.93 -3.60
CA LEU A 63 -1.25 -3.00 -3.91
C LEU A 63 -2.24 -3.60 -4.93
N PHE A 64 -1.74 -4.20 -6.02
CA PHE A 64 -2.60 -4.78 -7.05
C PHE A 64 -3.30 -6.05 -6.58
N GLU A 65 -2.63 -6.90 -5.79
CA GLU A 65 -3.29 -8.06 -5.17
C GLU A 65 -4.50 -7.65 -4.32
N GLU A 66 -4.40 -6.55 -3.59
CA GLU A 66 -5.52 -6.07 -2.76
C GLU A 66 -6.59 -5.38 -3.61
N LEU A 67 -6.21 -4.64 -4.65
CA LEU A 67 -7.15 -4.04 -5.61
C LEU A 67 -7.97 -5.11 -6.36
N GLU A 68 -7.36 -6.24 -6.72
CA GLU A 68 -8.03 -7.35 -7.39
C GLU A 68 -9.00 -8.09 -6.44
N LYS A 69 -8.65 -8.22 -5.17
CA LYS A 69 -9.48 -8.91 -4.17
C LYS A 69 -10.67 -8.07 -3.72
N ASN A 70 -10.45 -6.79 -3.42
CA ASN A 70 -11.42 -5.92 -2.77
C ASN A 70 -11.44 -4.50 -3.39
N PRO A 71 -11.76 -4.35 -4.69
CA PRO A 71 -11.68 -3.05 -5.36
C PRO A 71 -12.53 -2.01 -4.64
N SER A 72 -11.92 -0.89 -4.25
CA SER A 72 -12.58 0.19 -3.55
C SER A 72 -11.93 1.54 -3.83
N ASN A 73 -12.71 2.62 -3.70
CA ASN A 73 -12.21 3.99 -3.89
C ASN A 73 -11.08 4.33 -2.91
N ASP A 74 -11.13 3.79 -1.69
CA ASP A 74 -10.08 3.99 -0.69
C ASP A 74 -8.77 3.33 -1.11
N LEU A 75 -8.79 2.08 -1.60
CA LEU A 75 -7.60 1.43 -2.14
C LEU A 75 -7.04 2.15 -3.37
N ILE A 76 -7.91 2.67 -4.24
CA ILE A 76 -7.48 3.48 -5.38
C ILE A 76 -6.77 4.75 -4.92
N LYS A 77 -7.28 5.39 -3.86
CA LYS A 77 -6.62 6.57 -3.26
C LYS A 77 -5.27 6.20 -2.64
N ILE A 78 -5.19 5.09 -1.91
CA ILE A 78 -3.95 4.57 -1.33
C ILE A 78 -2.91 4.29 -2.41
N GLY A 79 -3.30 3.67 -3.53
CA GLY A 79 -2.38 3.42 -4.64
C GLY A 79 -1.89 4.70 -5.33
N LYS A 80 -2.76 5.71 -5.51
CA LYS A 80 -2.34 7.02 -6.01
C LYS A 80 -1.33 7.69 -5.08
N ASP A 81 -1.55 7.62 -3.77
CA ASP A 81 -0.62 8.16 -2.78
C ASP A 81 0.74 7.42 -2.83
N PHE A 82 0.73 6.10 -3.03
CA PHE A 82 1.94 5.31 -3.26
C PHE A 82 2.74 5.79 -4.47
N TYR A 83 2.11 5.93 -5.64
CA TYR A 83 2.80 6.42 -6.84
C TYR A 83 3.26 7.87 -6.73
N ASN A 84 2.50 8.73 -6.03
CA ASN A 84 2.93 10.10 -5.75
C ASN A 84 4.23 10.13 -4.94
N ILE A 85 4.42 9.21 -3.98
CA ILE A 85 5.69 9.08 -3.25
C ILE A 85 6.82 8.63 -4.18
N LEU A 86 6.57 7.69 -5.09
CA LEU A 86 7.58 7.23 -6.05
C LEU A 86 7.98 8.31 -7.07
N LEU A 87 7.03 9.17 -7.49
CA LEU A 87 7.30 10.31 -8.37
C LEU A 87 8.28 11.32 -7.75
N LEU A 88 8.35 11.40 -6.41
CA LEU A 88 9.30 12.27 -5.71
C LEU A 88 10.73 11.70 -5.61
N LYS A 89 10.94 10.42 -5.96
CA LYS A 89 12.28 9.81 -5.99
C LYS A 89 13.09 10.32 -7.16
N SER A 90 14.41 10.14 -7.16
CA SER A 90 15.25 10.38 -8.34
C SER A 90 15.24 9.17 -9.28
N ASP A 91 15.59 9.36 -10.56
CA ASP A 91 15.69 8.23 -11.50
C ASP A 91 16.79 7.23 -11.10
N GLU A 92 17.83 7.72 -10.43
CA GLU A 92 18.88 6.89 -9.84
C GLU A 92 18.33 6.00 -8.71
N ASP A 93 17.50 6.55 -7.81
CA ASP A 93 16.87 5.79 -6.73
C ASP A 93 15.89 4.73 -7.27
N LEU A 94 15.15 5.06 -8.34
CA LEU A 94 14.27 4.11 -9.01
C LEU A 94 15.08 2.98 -9.65
N THR A 95 16.12 3.33 -10.41
CA THR A 95 16.97 2.34 -11.09
C THR A 95 17.66 1.41 -10.10
N LYS A 96 18.15 1.92 -8.96
CA LYS A 96 18.73 1.12 -7.87
C LYS A 96 17.74 0.10 -7.29
N ALA A 97 16.45 0.42 -7.31
CA ALA A 97 15.37 -0.45 -6.86
C ALA A 97 14.81 -1.35 -7.98
N ASN A 98 15.44 -1.37 -9.16
CA ASN A 98 14.95 -2.04 -10.36
C ASN A 98 13.51 -1.60 -10.71
N PHE A 99 13.31 -0.29 -10.74
CA PHE A 99 12.05 0.37 -11.07
C PHE A 99 12.31 1.57 -12.00
N SER A 100 11.26 2.06 -12.65
CA SER A 100 11.35 3.11 -13.68
C SER A 100 10.19 4.10 -13.60
N ARG A 101 10.30 5.21 -14.32
CA ARG A 101 9.19 6.17 -14.45
C ARG A 101 8.05 5.59 -15.27
N GLU A 102 8.41 4.82 -16.29
CA GLU A 102 7.51 4.12 -17.17
C GLU A 102 6.62 3.16 -16.38
N GLU A 103 7.18 2.39 -15.45
CA GLU A 103 6.42 1.51 -14.54
C GLU A 103 5.46 2.30 -13.65
N ILE A 104 5.87 3.45 -13.11
CA ILE A 104 4.96 4.32 -12.34
C ILE A 104 3.75 4.74 -13.19
N PHE A 105 3.98 5.19 -14.42
CA PHE A 105 2.88 5.63 -15.29
C PHE A 105 2.01 4.47 -15.78
N GLN A 106 2.62 3.30 -16.03
CA GLN A 106 1.91 2.08 -16.38
C GLN A 106 0.99 1.65 -15.24
N GLY A 107 1.51 1.56 -14.02
CA GLY A 107 0.73 1.21 -12.84
C GLY A 107 -0.43 2.19 -12.57
N LEU A 108 -0.17 3.51 -12.68
CA LEU A 108 -1.23 4.52 -12.59
C LEU A 108 -2.31 4.37 -13.67
N ASN A 109 -1.93 3.94 -14.87
CA ASN A 109 -2.89 3.69 -15.94
C ASN A 109 -3.68 2.40 -15.72
N ASP A 110 -3.03 1.34 -15.26
CA ASP A 110 -3.68 0.07 -14.92
C ASP A 110 -4.69 0.23 -13.78
N MET A 111 -4.40 1.09 -12.80
CA MET A 111 -5.34 1.45 -11.73
C MET A 111 -6.66 2.05 -12.23
N LYS A 112 -6.69 2.66 -13.43
CA LYS A 112 -7.95 3.20 -14.00
C LYS A 112 -8.97 2.09 -14.30
N LYS A 113 -8.52 0.85 -14.57
CA LYS A 113 -9.40 -0.29 -14.84
C LYS A 113 -10.33 -0.54 -13.64
N PHE A 114 -9.78 -0.54 -12.44
CA PHE A 114 -10.53 -0.69 -11.18
C PHE A 114 -11.45 0.51 -10.87
N THR A 115 -11.15 1.70 -11.41
CA THR A 115 -12.05 2.86 -11.29
C THR A 115 -13.28 2.71 -12.18
N CYS A 116 -13.13 2.18 -13.39
CA CYS A 116 -14.24 1.94 -14.32
C CYS A 116 -15.12 0.75 -13.88
N GLU A 117 -14.54 -0.29 -13.29
CA GLU A 117 -15.29 -1.43 -12.74
C GLU A 117 -16.26 -1.02 -11.63
N LEU A 118 -15.84 -0.10 -10.75
CA LEU A 118 -16.71 0.47 -9.72
C LEU A 118 -17.90 1.21 -10.32
N ILE A 119 -17.71 1.95 -11.43
CA ILE A 119 -18.78 2.68 -12.12
C ILE A 119 -19.82 1.70 -12.71
N GLN A 120 -19.38 0.58 -13.29
CA GLN A 120 -20.31 -0.42 -13.84
C GLN A 120 -21.12 -1.14 -12.76
N VAL A 121 -20.51 -1.46 -11.62
CA VAL A 121 -21.21 -2.07 -10.48
C VAL A 121 -22.30 -1.13 -9.94
N THR A 122 -21.99 0.16 -9.74
CA THR A 122 -22.97 1.13 -9.23
C THR A 122 -24.12 1.41 -10.20
N ASN A 123 -23.88 1.31 -11.51
CA ASN A 123 -24.93 1.52 -12.52
C ASN A 123 -25.88 0.31 -12.62
N ASN A 124 -25.41 -0.90 -12.31
CA ASN A 124 -26.24 -2.11 -12.34
C ASN A 124 -27.03 -2.33 -11.04
N SER A 125 -26.62 -1.74 -9.90
CA SER A 125 -27.35 -1.82 -8.62
C SER A 125 -28.54 -0.85 -8.50
N HIS A 126 -28.81 -0.04 -9.53
CA HIS A 126 -29.94 0.92 -9.57
C HIS A 126 -31.11 0.46 -10.47
N LEU A 127 -31.12 -0.81 -10.89
CA LEU A 127 -32.16 -1.39 -11.76
C LEU A 127 -32.96 -2.54 -11.12
N GLU A 128 -32.88 -2.72 -9.80
CA GLU A 128 -33.78 -3.61 -9.03
C GLU A 128 -34.77 -2.81 -8.17
#